data_AF-A0A429E0N3-F1
#
_entry.id   AF-A0A429E0N3-F1
#
_cell.length_a   1.000
_cell.length_b   1.000
_cell.length_c   1.000
_cell.angle_alpha   90.00
_cell.angle_beta   90.00
_cell.angle_gamma   90.00
#
_symmetry.space_group_name_H-M   'P 1'
#
loop_
_entity.id
_entity.type
_entity.pdbx_description
1 polymer ?
#
loop_
_entity_poly.entity_id
_entity_poly.type
_entity_poly.pdbx_seq_one_letter_code
_entity_poly.pdbx_strand_id
1 'polypeptide(L)'
;MKKLLTAAALVVGAVTMSAQPAFAVETGDFYATGIGPGPSDAVASAEKVARLYARNTGWLDSQCYVRGSDIRSHFDYYSARVWLYCQR
;
A
#
# COMPACT_ATOMS: atom_id res chain seq x y z
N MET A 1 55.94 39.75 30.07
CA MET A 1 54.82 38.94 30.56
C MET A 1 53.88 38.62 29.40
N LYS A 2 54.05 37.46 28.74
CA LYS A 2 53.23 37.04 27.58
C LYS A 2 52.04 36.23 28.09
N LYS A 3 50.83 36.80 28.01
CA LYS A 3 49.58 36.11 28.35
C LYS A 3 49.09 35.38 27.09
N LEU A 4 49.17 34.05 27.10
CA LEU A 4 48.61 33.19 26.07
C LEU A 4 47.14 32.93 26.42
N LEU A 5 46.23 33.43 25.59
CA LEU A 5 44.80 33.17 25.69
C LEU A 5 44.49 31.90 24.89
N THR A 6 44.25 30.80 25.61
CA THR A 6 43.83 29.52 25.04
C THR A 6 42.32 29.54 24.85
N ALA A 7 41.85 29.62 23.59
CA ALA A 7 40.44 29.49 23.26
C ALA A 7 40.07 27.99 23.19
N ALA A 8 39.18 27.54 24.08
CA ALA A 8 38.62 26.20 24.03
C ALA A 8 37.57 26.12 22.92
N ALA A 9 37.87 25.39 21.85
CA ALA A 9 36.91 25.08 20.80
C ALA A 9 35.99 23.95 21.28
N LEU A 10 34.74 24.29 21.60
CA LEU A 10 33.68 23.31 21.85
C LEU A 10 33.26 22.70 20.50
N VAL A 11 33.76 21.50 20.21
CA VAL A 11 33.28 20.69 19.09
C VAL A 11 31.92 20.12 19.49
N VAL A 12 30.84 20.79 19.07
CA VAL A 12 29.50 20.21 19.09
C VAL A 12 29.48 19.16 17.98
N GLY A 13 29.66 17.89 18.36
CA GLY A 13 29.48 16.77 17.44
C GLY A 13 28.04 16.78 16.94
N ALA A 14 27.84 17.20 15.70
CA ALA A 14 26.57 17.02 15.00
C ALA A 14 26.36 15.51 14.84
N VAL A 15 25.53 14.93 15.71
CA VAL A 15 24.97 13.60 15.50
C VAL A 15 24.03 13.75 14.31
N THR A 16 24.55 13.54 13.10
CA THR A 16 23.71 13.27 11.95
C THR A 16 23.07 11.93 12.23
N MET A 17 21.85 11.94 12.79
CA MET A 17 21.01 10.77 12.76
C MET A 17 20.87 10.42 11.28
N SER A 18 21.55 9.36 10.85
CA SER A 18 21.32 8.78 9.53
C SER A 18 19.86 8.38 9.53
N ALA A 19 19.00 9.21 8.91
CA ALA A 19 17.64 8.84 8.62
C ALA A 19 17.71 7.47 7.92
N GLN A 20 17.06 6.47 8.51
CA GLN A 20 16.92 5.17 7.86
C GLN A 20 16.35 5.44 6.45
N PRO A 21 16.92 4.85 5.39
CA PRO A 21 16.40 5.06 4.06
C PRO A 21 14.92 4.69 4.10
N ALA A 22 14.05 5.68 3.94
CA ALA A 22 12.65 5.45 3.69
C ALA A 22 12.61 4.78 2.31
N PHE A 23 12.67 3.45 2.29
CA PHE A 23 12.27 2.71 1.11
C PHE A 23 10.88 3.23 0.78
N ALA A 24 10.75 3.93 -0.34
CA ALA A 24 9.45 4.39 -0.80
C ALA A 24 8.64 3.11 -1.04
N VAL A 25 7.76 2.78 -0.09
CA VAL A 25 6.84 1.67 -0.22
C VAL A 25 6.00 2.02 -1.43
N GLU A 26 6.18 1.28 -2.51
CA GLU A 26 5.37 1.48 -3.68
C GLU A 26 3.99 0.93 -3.33
N THR A 27 2.94 1.70 -3.62
CA THR A 27 1.57 1.30 -3.35
C THR A 27 0.75 1.34 -4.63
N GLY A 28 -0.15 0.39 -4.80
CA GLY A 28 -1.11 0.36 -5.91
C GLY A 28 -2.53 0.10 -5.39
N ASP A 29 -3.49 0.91 -5.84
CA ASP A 29 -4.90 0.68 -5.57
C ASP A 29 -5.60 0.16 -6.84
N PHE A 30 -6.26 -0.98 -6.72
CA PHE A 30 -7.02 -1.58 -7.82
C PHE A 30 -8.45 -1.82 -7.37
N TYR A 31 -9.40 -1.73 -8.30
CA TYR A 31 -10.76 -2.15 -8.02
C TYR A 31 -11.37 -2.81 -9.24
N ALA A 32 -12.34 -3.67 -8.99
CA ALA A 32 -13.17 -4.22 -10.04
C ALA A 32 -14.56 -4.56 -9.50
N THR A 33 -15.47 -4.77 -10.42
CA THR A 33 -16.84 -5.20 -10.14
C THR A 33 -17.05 -6.61 -10.68
N GLY A 34 -17.82 -7.41 -9.95
CA GLY A 34 -18.20 -8.76 -10.32
C GLY A 34 -19.67 -9.00 -10.03
N ILE A 35 -20.19 -10.08 -10.60
CA ILE A 35 -21.55 -10.57 -10.39
C ILE A 35 -21.52 -12.05 -10.01
N GLY A 36 -22.54 -12.50 -9.29
CA GLY A 36 -22.70 -13.90 -8.92
C GLY A 36 -24.09 -14.22 -8.36
N PRO A 37 -24.47 -15.50 -8.32
CA PRO A 37 -25.76 -15.93 -7.78
C PRO A 37 -25.86 -15.73 -6.26
N GLY A 38 -24.72 -15.77 -5.55
CA GLY A 38 -24.61 -15.38 -4.15
C GLY A 38 -23.70 -14.16 -3.92
N PRO A 39 -23.77 -13.54 -2.72
CA PRO A 39 -22.90 -12.42 -2.36
C PRO A 39 -21.41 -12.80 -2.38
N SER A 40 -21.07 -14.00 -1.92
CA SER A 40 -19.70 -14.53 -1.96
C SER A 40 -19.20 -14.74 -3.39
N ASP A 41 -20.06 -15.21 -4.29
CA ASP A 41 -19.70 -15.44 -5.70
C ASP A 41 -19.42 -14.11 -6.42
N ALA A 42 -20.23 -13.08 -6.13
CA ALA A 42 -20.04 -11.75 -6.66
C ALA A 42 -18.70 -11.14 -6.20
N VAL A 43 -18.35 -11.31 -4.92
CA VAL A 43 -17.05 -10.86 -4.37
C VAL A 43 -15.89 -11.63 -4.99
N ALA A 44 -15.97 -12.96 -5.08
CA ALA A 44 -14.91 -13.78 -5.67
C ALA A 44 -14.68 -13.44 -7.15
N SER A 45 -15.76 -13.20 -7.90
CA SER A 45 -15.72 -12.75 -9.28
C SER A 45 -15.04 -11.38 -9.41
N ALA A 46 -15.43 -10.42 -8.58
CA ALA A 46 -14.83 -9.08 -8.56
C ALA A 46 -13.35 -9.11 -8.19
N GLU A 47 -12.98 -9.89 -7.17
CA GLU A 47 -11.60 -10.04 -6.71
C GLU A 47 -10.70 -10.62 -7.80
N LYS A 48 -11.17 -11.64 -8.52
CA LYS A 48 -10.43 -12.24 -9.64
C LYS A 48 -10.08 -11.21 -10.71
N VAL A 49 -11.01 -10.31 -11.03
CA VAL A 49 -10.79 -9.24 -12.03
C VAL A 49 -9.85 -8.16 -11.48
N ALA A 50 -10.03 -7.74 -10.23
CA ALA A 50 -9.14 -6.75 -9.60
C ALA A 50 -7.69 -7.25 -9.52
N ARG A 51 -7.49 -8.54 -9.18
CA ARG A 51 -6.15 -9.17 -9.15
C ARG A 51 -5.55 -9.29 -10.54
N LEU A 52 -6.37 -9.53 -11.57
CA LEU A 52 -5.91 -9.51 -12.95
C LEU A 52 -5.38 -8.10 -13.34
N TYR A 53 -6.07 -7.03 -12.96
CA TYR A 53 -5.60 -5.66 -13.21
C TYR A 53 -4.29 -5.35 -12.47
N ALA A 54 -4.18 -5.77 -11.21
CA ALA A 54 -2.94 -5.64 -10.45
C ALA A 54 -1.79 -6.40 -11.12
N ARG A 55 -2.01 -7.65 -11.52
CA ARG A 55 -0.98 -8.46 -12.20
C ARG A 55 -0.56 -7.88 -13.55
N ASN A 56 -1.50 -7.34 -14.32
CA ASN A 56 -1.20 -6.70 -15.61
C ASN A 56 -0.34 -5.44 -15.48
N THR A 57 -0.26 -4.85 -14.28
CA THR A 57 0.62 -3.71 -13.96
C THR A 57 1.88 -4.13 -13.19
N GLY A 58 2.14 -5.44 -13.08
CA GLY A 58 3.37 -5.99 -12.52
C GLY A 58 3.35 -6.27 -11.02
N TRP A 59 2.18 -6.26 -10.38
CA TRP A 59 2.03 -6.66 -8.98
C TRP A 59 1.89 -8.16 -8.81
N LEU A 60 2.50 -8.71 -7.75
CA LEU A 60 2.31 -10.11 -7.37
C LEU A 60 1.08 -10.26 -6.47
N ASP A 61 0.40 -11.41 -6.53
CA ASP A 61 -0.76 -11.67 -5.67
C ASP A 61 -0.41 -11.63 -4.18
N SER A 62 0.83 -11.99 -3.81
CA SER A 62 1.36 -11.89 -2.43
C SER A 62 1.55 -10.46 -1.95
N GLN A 63 1.62 -9.49 -2.86
CA GLN A 63 1.76 -8.07 -2.56
C GLN A 63 0.40 -7.37 -2.42
N CYS A 64 -0.70 -8.04 -2.79
CA CYS A 64 -2.04 -7.44 -2.89
C CYS A 64 -3.04 -8.06 -1.90
N TYR A 65 -3.66 -7.23 -1.08
CA TYR A 65 -4.70 -7.62 -0.13
C TYR A 65 -6.04 -6.93 -0.42
N VAL A 66 -7.14 -7.62 -0.10
CA VAL A 66 -8.48 -7.05 -0.18
C VAL A 66 -8.64 -6.04 0.95
N ARG A 67 -8.88 -4.77 0.60
CA ARG A 67 -9.14 -3.70 1.56
C ARG A 67 -10.62 -3.63 1.94
N GLY A 68 -11.51 -3.99 1.02
CA GLY A 68 -12.95 -4.01 1.28
C GLY A 68 -13.77 -4.44 0.09
N SER A 69 -15.07 -4.64 0.34
CA SER A 69 -16.06 -4.94 -0.68
C SER A 69 -17.38 -4.22 -0.41
N ASP A 70 -18.06 -3.79 -1.47
CA ASP A 70 -19.42 -3.27 -1.46
C ASP A 70 -20.30 -4.24 -2.23
N ILE A 71 -21.29 -4.83 -1.57
CA ILE A 71 -22.18 -5.85 -2.14
C ILE A 71 -23.57 -5.26 -2.28
N ARG A 72 -24.17 -5.44 -3.45
CA ARG A 72 -25.55 -5.06 -3.75
C ARG A 72 -26.33 -6.27 -4.20
N SER A 73 -27.50 -6.45 -3.59
CA SER A 73 -28.50 -7.42 -4.02
C SER A 73 -29.32 -6.81 -5.15
N HIS A 74 -29.55 -7.62 -6.19
CA HIS A 74 -30.54 -7.40 -7.24
C HIS A 74 -31.61 -8.49 -7.13
N PHE A 75 -32.64 -8.42 -7.99
CA PHE A 75 -33.75 -9.37 -7.93
C PHE A 75 -33.33 -10.83 -8.12
N ASP A 76 -32.34 -11.07 -8.98
CA ASP A 76 -31.92 -12.39 -9.46
C ASP A 76 -30.42 -12.69 -9.29
N TYR A 77 -29.61 -11.69 -8.90
CA TYR A 77 -28.17 -11.85 -8.68
C TYR A 77 -27.63 -10.85 -7.66
N TYR A 78 -26.36 -11.00 -7.31
CA TYR A 78 -25.60 -10.04 -6.51
C TYR A 78 -24.50 -9.44 -7.37
N SER A 79 -24.24 -8.14 -7.17
CA SER A 79 -23.05 -7.49 -7.69
C SER A 79 -22.15 -7.09 -6.52
N ALA A 80 -20.83 -7.18 -6.69
CA ALA A 80 -19.88 -6.68 -5.72
C ALA A 80 -18.82 -5.80 -6.38
N ARG A 81 -18.40 -4.74 -5.70
CA ARG A 81 -17.15 -4.03 -6.00
C ARG A 81 -16.12 -4.39 -4.95
N VAL A 82 -14.93 -4.79 -5.38
CA VAL A 82 -13.80 -5.11 -4.49
C VAL A 82 -12.70 -4.10 -4.72
N TRP A 83 -12.09 -3.62 -3.63
CA TRP A 83 -10.88 -2.81 -3.66
C TRP A 83 -9.71 -3.63 -3.14
N LEU A 84 -8.65 -3.69 -3.94
CA LEU A 84 -7.35 -4.23 -3.57
C LEU A 84 -6.40 -3.07 -3.27
N TYR A 85 -5.58 -3.29 -2.26
CA TYR A 85 -4.38 -2.51 -2.06
C TYR A 85 -3.17 -3.42 -2.20
N CYS A 86 -2.19 -2.97 -2.96
CA CYS A 86 -0.93 -3.64 -3.15
C CYS A 86 0.22 -2.80 -2.57
N GLN A 87 1.22 -3.47 -1.99
CA GLN A 87 2.43 -2.83 -1.45
C GLN A 87 3.68 -3.68 -1.68
N ARG A 88 4.81 -3.05 -2.03
CA ARG A 88 6.12 -3.69 -2.21
C ARG A 88 7.28 -2.79 -1.81
#